data_AF-B0SRV9-F1
#
_entry.id   AF-B0SRV9-F1
#
_cell.length_a   1.000
_cell.length_b   1.000
_cell.length_c   1.000
_cell.angle_alpha   90.00
_cell.angle_beta   90.00
_cell.angle_gamma   90.00
#
_symmetry.space_group_name_H-M   'P 1'
#
loop_
_entity.id
_entity.type
_entity.pdbx_description
1 polymer ?
#
loop_
_entity_poly.entity_id
_entity_poly.type
_entity_poly.pdbx_seq_one_letter_code
_entity_poly.pdbx_strand_id
1 'polypeptide(L)'
;MFLFFSIQILFADESKLTAKQNKILKETYSYLESLEPKRIKIDKSTYNRHTQFESFFKFPFSGKKISRWIQTRIKKYSFGSTGDFVAMYQDGEVLLGRGFFNLNRLDRILVLLHEARHADGKNYSHVVCPDDFPFLNTRDWKIHPAGKKGCDSVPDGGYGITASFLFELGAYGYLGQTEAAYRYNSEISRVIRD
;
A
#
# COMPACT_ATOMS: atom_id res chain seq x y z
N MET A 1 -24.10 17.94 -16.17
CA MET A 1 -22.98 18.82 -15.78
C MET A 1 -22.13 18.05 -14.78
N PHE A 2 -21.12 17.32 -15.25
CA PHE A 2 -20.23 16.56 -14.36
C PHE A 2 -19.15 17.49 -13.81
N LEU A 3 -19.19 17.72 -12.50
CA LEU A 3 -18.16 18.45 -11.77
C LEU A 3 -16.90 17.60 -11.73
N PHE A 4 -15.94 17.90 -12.61
CA PHE A 4 -14.54 17.56 -12.42
C PHE A 4 -14.04 18.37 -11.22
N PHE A 5 -14.22 17.85 -9.99
CA PHE A 5 -13.50 18.40 -8.85
C PHE A 5 -12.02 18.09 -9.02
N SER A 6 -11.31 19.18 -9.28
CA SER A 6 -9.93 19.30 -9.70
C SER A 6 -8.95 18.67 -8.69
N ILE A 7 -8.30 17.57 -9.09
CA ILE A 7 -7.10 17.04 -8.41
C ILE A 7 -6.00 18.13 -8.37
N GLN A 8 -6.00 19.07 -9.32
CA GLN A 8 -5.02 20.18 -9.36
C GLN A 8 -5.10 21.10 -8.13
N ILE A 9 -6.23 21.19 -7.43
CA ILE A 9 -6.37 22.05 -6.24
C ILE A 9 -5.63 21.46 -5.03
N LEU A 10 -5.53 20.13 -4.92
CA LEU A 10 -4.85 19.48 -3.77
C LEU A 10 -3.32 19.65 -3.81
N PHE A 11 -2.75 19.80 -5.00
CA PHE A 11 -1.31 19.97 -5.23
C PHE A 11 -0.85 21.44 -5.06
N ALA A 12 -1.76 22.41 -4.89
CA ALA A 12 -1.40 23.82 -4.73
C ALA A 12 -0.66 24.14 -3.41
N ASP A 13 -0.83 23.31 -2.38
CA ASP A 13 -0.19 23.45 -1.05
C ASP A 13 1.04 22.55 -0.86
N GLU A 14 1.65 22.10 -1.97
CA GLU A 14 2.81 21.24 -1.92
C GLU A 14 4.09 21.94 -1.48
N SER A 15 4.84 21.25 -0.62
CA SER A 15 6.15 21.65 -0.17
C SER A 15 7.13 20.48 -0.25
N LYS A 16 8.42 20.82 -0.33
CA LYS A 16 9.48 19.83 -0.19
C LYS A 16 9.44 19.22 1.22
N LEU A 17 9.78 17.95 1.34
CA LEU A 17 9.94 17.30 2.64
C LEU A 17 10.95 18.06 3.51
N THR A 18 10.60 18.28 4.78
CA THR A 18 11.53 18.78 5.80
C THR A 18 12.64 17.77 6.10
N ALA A 19 13.71 18.20 6.78
CA ALA A 19 14.78 17.28 7.21
C ALA A 19 14.25 16.13 8.09
N LYS A 20 13.29 16.41 8.98
CA LYS A 20 12.64 15.39 9.83
C LYS A 20 11.84 14.39 9.00
N GLN A 21 11.05 14.85 8.03
CA GLN A 21 10.27 13.99 7.15
C GLN A 21 11.17 13.13 6.26
N ASN A 22 12.24 13.70 5.71
CA ASN A 22 13.25 12.95 4.96
C ASN A 22 13.91 11.87 5.82
N LYS A 23 14.21 12.16 7.09
CA LYS A 23 14.75 11.15 8.02
C LYS A 23 13.77 9.99 8.22
N ILE A 24 12.49 10.27 8.45
CA ILE A 24 11.44 9.25 8.60
C ILE A 24 11.32 8.38 7.33
N LEU A 25 11.38 9.00 6.15
CA LEU A 25 11.32 8.26 4.88
C LEU A 25 12.53 7.34 4.72
N LYS A 26 13.75 7.82 5.00
CA LYS A 26 14.98 7.01 4.99
C LYS A 26 14.88 5.83 5.96
N GLU A 27 14.45 6.07 7.20
CA GLU A 27 14.25 5.01 8.20
C GLU A 27 13.21 3.98 7.76
N THR A 28 12.18 4.40 7.03
CA THR A 28 11.15 3.51 6.47
C THR A 28 11.76 2.57 5.44
N TYR A 29 12.59 3.09 4.53
CA TYR A 29 13.33 2.26 3.56
C TYR A 29 14.35 1.35 4.22
N SER A 30 15.14 1.85 5.17
CA SER A 30 16.10 1.02 5.90
C SER A 30 15.41 -0.11 6.66
N TYR A 31 14.21 0.13 7.21
CA TYR A 31 13.42 -0.94 7.81
C TYR A 31 12.95 -1.95 6.76
N LEU A 32 12.39 -1.50 5.63
CA LEU A 32 11.98 -2.39 4.54
C LEU A 32 13.14 -3.28 4.09
N GLU A 33 14.32 -2.71 3.87
CA GLU A 33 15.53 -3.43 3.44
C GLU A 33 16.07 -4.44 4.46
N SER A 34 15.60 -4.38 5.72
CA SER A 34 15.94 -5.37 6.75
C SER A 34 15.02 -6.61 6.73
N LEU A 35 13.94 -6.58 5.94
CA LEU A 35 12.96 -7.66 5.83
C LEU A 35 13.40 -8.64 4.74
N GLU A 36 14.22 -9.62 5.11
CA GLU A 36 14.72 -10.66 4.20
C GLU A 36 14.10 -12.03 4.52
N PRO A 37 14.05 -12.97 3.58
CA PRO A 37 13.54 -14.31 3.82
C PRO A 37 14.19 -14.96 5.04
N LYS A 38 13.36 -15.54 5.90
CA LYS A 38 13.78 -16.35 7.05
C LYS A 38 13.27 -17.78 6.88
N ARG A 39 13.44 -18.60 7.91
CA ARG A 39 12.73 -19.89 7.99
C ARG A 39 11.22 -19.64 8.08
N ILE A 40 10.47 -20.22 7.14
CA ILE A 40 9.00 -20.21 7.15
C ILE A 40 8.48 -20.80 8.48
N LYS A 41 7.51 -20.11 9.07
CA LYS A 41 6.90 -20.39 10.38
C LYS A 41 5.50 -21.00 10.30
N ILE A 42 4.95 -21.09 9.10
CA ILE A 42 3.68 -21.76 8.82
C ILE A 42 3.93 -23.10 8.12
N ASP A 43 2.88 -23.92 8.00
CA ASP A 43 2.95 -25.16 7.24
C ASP A 43 3.37 -24.90 5.78
N LYS A 44 4.29 -25.73 5.26
CA LYS A 44 4.88 -25.54 3.93
C LYS A 44 3.85 -25.72 2.82
N SER A 45 2.90 -26.65 2.97
CA SER A 45 1.85 -26.87 1.98
C SER A 45 0.90 -25.66 1.91
N THR A 46 0.60 -25.07 3.07
CA THR A 46 -0.17 -23.84 3.21
C THR A 46 0.56 -22.66 2.55
N TYR A 47 1.85 -22.48 2.86
CA TYR A 47 2.65 -21.42 2.24
C TYR A 47 2.64 -21.51 0.71
N ASN A 48 2.98 -22.68 0.17
CA ASN A 48 3.07 -22.90 -1.27
C ASN A 48 1.72 -22.73 -2.00
N ARG A 49 0.61 -23.04 -1.33
CA ARG A 49 -0.74 -22.91 -1.90
C ARG A 49 -1.21 -21.46 -1.94
N HIS A 50 -0.82 -20.65 -0.98
CA HIS A 50 -1.43 -19.35 -0.73
C HIS A 50 -0.54 -18.14 -1.04
N THR A 51 0.79 -18.30 -1.11
CA THR A 51 1.64 -17.18 -1.53
C THR A 51 1.30 -16.73 -2.95
N GLN A 52 1.22 -15.41 -3.14
CA GLN A 52 1.09 -14.76 -4.45
C GLN A 52 2.27 -13.82 -4.73
N PHE A 53 3.23 -13.73 -3.82
CA PHE A 53 4.25 -12.68 -3.83
C PHE A 53 5.07 -12.71 -5.13
N GLU A 54 5.66 -13.86 -5.46
CA GLU A 54 6.48 -13.99 -6.67
C GLU A 54 5.67 -13.84 -7.95
N SER A 55 4.40 -14.26 -7.94
CA SER A 55 3.48 -14.07 -9.06
C SER A 55 3.25 -12.58 -9.33
N PHE A 56 3.10 -11.77 -8.29
CA PHE A 56 2.82 -10.33 -8.42
C PHE A 56 4.09 -9.50 -8.67
N PHE A 57 5.18 -9.78 -7.95
CA PHE A 57 6.41 -8.99 -8.03
C PHE A 57 7.40 -9.48 -9.08
N LYS A 58 7.25 -10.71 -9.57
CA LYS A 58 8.19 -11.38 -10.51
C LYS A 58 9.61 -11.54 -9.93
N PHE A 59 9.74 -11.51 -8.61
CA PHE A 59 10.96 -11.82 -7.88
C PHE A 59 10.65 -12.39 -6.49
N PRO A 60 11.56 -13.19 -5.89
CA PRO A 60 11.40 -13.74 -4.53
C PRO A 60 11.38 -12.63 -3.48
N PHE A 61 10.64 -12.86 -2.39
CA PHE A 61 10.56 -11.93 -1.25
C PHE A 61 11.96 -11.45 -0.85
N SER A 62 12.14 -10.13 -0.84
CA SER A 62 13.37 -9.48 -0.38
C SER A 62 13.09 -8.01 -0.20
N GLY A 63 13.27 -7.52 1.01
CA GLY A 63 13.12 -6.12 1.38
C GLY A 63 13.89 -5.19 0.46
N LYS A 64 15.13 -5.55 0.11
CA LYS A 64 15.96 -4.78 -0.85
C LYS A 64 15.36 -4.74 -2.25
N LYS A 65 14.81 -5.85 -2.75
CA LYS A 65 14.17 -5.87 -4.08
C LYS A 65 12.89 -5.05 -4.09
N ILE A 66 12.09 -5.12 -3.03
CA ILE A 66 10.87 -4.30 -2.86
C ILE A 66 11.25 -2.81 -2.77
N SER A 67 12.25 -2.45 -1.97
CA SER A 67 12.76 -1.08 -1.85
C SER A 67 13.10 -0.50 -3.23
N ARG A 68 13.88 -1.24 -4.04
CA ARG A 68 14.19 -0.86 -5.42
C ARG A 68 12.95 -0.78 -6.29
N TRP A 69 12.03 -1.74 -6.19
CA TRP A 69 10.79 -1.77 -6.97
C TRP A 69 9.92 -0.53 -6.72
N ILE A 70 9.86 -0.04 -5.48
CA ILE A 70 9.18 1.20 -5.11
C ILE A 70 9.93 2.41 -5.71
N GLN A 71 11.25 2.47 -5.54
CA GLN A 71 12.07 3.60 -6.00
C GLN A 71 12.17 3.70 -7.53
N THR A 72 11.99 2.61 -8.27
CA THR A 72 11.88 2.68 -9.74
C THR A 72 10.56 3.29 -10.21
N ARG A 73 9.53 3.34 -9.35
CA ARG A 73 8.19 3.85 -9.64
C ARG A 73 7.92 5.23 -9.09
N ILE A 74 8.41 5.51 -7.88
CA ILE A 74 8.27 6.81 -7.23
C ILE A 74 9.60 7.57 -7.36
N LYS A 75 9.59 8.64 -8.16
CA LYS A 75 10.74 9.49 -8.47
C LYS A 75 10.90 10.64 -7.47
N LYS A 76 9.79 11.11 -6.91
CA LYS A 76 9.76 12.28 -6.03
C LYS A 76 8.74 12.11 -4.91
N TYR A 77 9.03 12.72 -3.77
CA TYR A 77 8.12 12.86 -2.66
C TYR A 77 7.91 14.33 -2.33
N SER A 78 6.65 14.74 -2.20
CA SER A 78 6.24 16.03 -1.69
C SER A 78 5.40 15.86 -0.42
N PHE A 79 5.18 16.97 0.29
CA PHE A 79 4.31 17.04 1.45
C PHE A 79 3.27 18.13 1.24
N GLY A 80 2.00 17.82 1.52
CA GLY A 80 0.90 18.76 1.34
C GLY A 80 -0.44 18.16 1.77
N SER A 81 -1.52 18.79 1.32
CA SER A 81 -2.88 18.36 1.64
C SER A 81 -3.31 17.19 0.78
N THR A 82 -3.64 16.07 1.41
CA THR A 82 -4.13 14.85 0.75
C THR A 82 -5.63 14.61 0.99
N GLY A 83 -6.34 15.57 1.59
CA GLY A 83 -7.73 15.40 2.02
C GLY A 83 -7.89 14.20 2.96
N ASP A 84 -8.79 13.28 2.59
CA ASP A 84 -9.06 12.05 3.35
C ASP A 84 -8.01 10.93 3.13
N PHE A 85 -7.08 11.12 2.19
CA PHE A 85 -6.08 10.11 1.84
C PHE A 85 -4.79 10.27 2.66
N VAL A 86 -4.06 9.18 2.86
CA VAL A 86 -2.75 9.22 3.55
C VAL A 86 -1.65 9.69 2.61
N ALA A 87 -1.73 9.29 1.35
CA ALA A 87 -0.82 9.67 0.27
C ALA A 87 -1.59 9.62 -1.06
N MET A 88 -1.03 10.25 -2.09
CA MET A 88 -1.57 10.18 -3.45
C MET A 88 -0.43 10.11 -4.45
N TYR A 89 -0.46 9.12 -5.34
CA TYR A 89 0.40 9.04 -6.52
C TYR A 89 -0.11 9.90 -7.68
N GLN A 90 0.79 10.65 -8.30
CA GLN A 90 0.57 11.31 -9.59
C GLN A 90 1.89 11.42 -10.38
N ASP A 91 1.92 10.86 -11.59
CA ASP A 91 3.00 11.05 -12.58
C ASP A 91 4.45 10.86 -12.05
N GLY A 92 4.65 9.85 -11.20
CA GLY A 92 5.96 9.52 -10.62
C GLY A 92 6.27 10.29 -9.33
N GLU A 93 5.39 11.16 -8.88
CA GLU A 93 5.44 11.83 -7.59
C GLU A 93 4.42 11.22 -6.63
N VAL A 94 4.78 11.13 -5.35
CA VAL A 94 3.85 10.82 -4.28
C VAL A 94 3.75 12.01 -3.34
N LEU A 95 2.54 12.56 -3.25
CA LEU A 95 2.18 13.58 -2.27
C LEU A 95 1.85 12.89 -0.94
N LEU A 96 2.67 13.11 0.08
CA LEU A 96 2.50 12.54 1.41
C LEU A 96 1.71 13.50 2.31
N GLY A 97 0.62 13.01 2.90
CA GLY A 97 -0.16 13.77 3.88
C GLY A 97 0.46 13.80 5.26
N ARG A 98 -0.10 14.61 6.17
CA ARG A 98 0.33 14.61 7.59
C ARG A 98 0.15 13.24 8.24
N GLY A 99 -0.92 12.53 7.91
CA GLY A 99 -1.21 11.19 8.44
C GLY A 99 -0.09 10.19 8.18
N PHE A 100 0.57 10.24 7.02
CA PHE A 100 1.66 9.34 6.66
C PHE A 100 2.79 9.32 7.69
N PHE A 101 3.20 10.50 8.16
CA PHE A 101 4.31 10.63 9.11
C PHE A 101 3.95 10.21 10.54
N ASN A 102 2.65 10.05 10.83
CA ASN A 102 2.16 9.55 12.12
C ASN A 102 1.98 8.03 12.13
N LEU A 103 1.99 7.37 10.97
CA LEU A 103 1.92 5.92 10.86
C LEU A 103 3.16 5.26 11.47
N ASN A 104 3.05 4.00 11.89
CA ASN A 104 4.23 3.19 12.22
C ASN A 104 5.01 2.82 10.93
N ARG A 105 6.23 2.31 11.11
CA ARG A 105 7.13 1.97 9.99
C ARG A 105 6.55 0.97 8.98
N LEU A 106 5.74 0.01 9.42
CA LEU A 106 5.13 -0.98 8.54
C LEU A 106 4.00 -0.36 7.72
N ASP A 107 3.11 0.40 8.35
CA ASP A 107 2.01 1.05 7.63
C ASP A 107 2.51 2.08 6.61
N ARG A 108 3.63 2.76 6.90
CA ARG A 108 4.30 3.59 5.88
C ARG A 108 4.78 2.77 4.68
N ILE A 109 5.35 1.59 4.89
CA ILE A 109 5.75 0.70 3.79
C ILE A 109 4.53 0.28 2.96
N LEU A 110 3.42 -0.10 3.60
CA LEU A 110 2.21 -0.52 2.89
C LEU A 110 1.67 0.61 2.02
N VAL A 111 1.64 1.84 2.53
CA VAL A 111 1.24 3.03 1.75
C VAL A 111 2.20 3.24 0.57
N LEU A 112 3.52 3.24 0.79
CA LEU A 112 4.48 3.44 -0.31
C LEU A 112 4.40 2.35 -1.38
N LEU A 113 4.18 1.10 -0.95
CA LEU A 113 4.02 -0.03 -1.85
C LEU A 113 2.75 0.13 -2.70
N HIS A 114 1.65 0.49 -2.06
CA HIS A 114 0.37 0.80 -2.69
C HIS A 114 0.49 1.91 -3.73
N GLU A 115 1.00 3.07 -3.33
CA GLU A 115 1.16 4.23 -4.22
C GLU A 115 2.09 3.91 -5.40
N ALA A 116 3.16 3.13 -5.16
CA ALA A 116 4.03 2.70 -6.23
C ALA A 116 3.29 1.86 -7.28
N ARG A 117 2.28 1.05 -6.91
CA ARG A 117 1.54 0.23 -7.88
C ARG A 117 0.75 1.06 -8.88
N HIS A 118 0.28 2.25 -8.49
CA HIS A 118 -0.40 3.17 -9.41
C HIS A 118 0.51 3.62 -10.57
N ALA A 119 1.84 3.54 -10.41
CA ALA A 119 2.80 3.85 -11.48
C ALA A 119 2.82 2.82 -12.62
N ASP A 120 2.30 1.61 -12.42
CA ASP A 120 2.31 0.55 -13.44
C ASP A 120 1.17 0.69 -14.47
N GLY A 121 0.37 1.76 -14.38
CA GLY A 121 -0.60 2.15 -15.40
C GLY A 121 -2.05 2.22 -14.90
N LYS A 122 -2.95 2.67 -15.79
CA LYS A 122 -4.36 2.97 -15.47
C LYS A 122 -5.13 1.76 -14.93
N ASN A 123 -4.74 0.55 -15.31
CA ASN A 123 -5.37 -0.70 -14.82
C ASN A 123 -5.20 -0.90 -13.31
N TYR A 124 -4.24 -0.21 -12.68
CA TYR A 124 -4.00 -0.25 -11.25
C TYR A 124 -4.57 0.95 -10.52
N SER A 125 -5.39 1.77 -11.19
CA SER A 125 -6.15 2.83 -10.53
C SER A 125 -7.32 2.23 -9.74
N HIS A 126 -7.72 2.90 -8.67
CA HIS A 126 -8.92 2.49 -7.93
C HIS A 126 -10.18 2.56 -8.79
N VAL A 127 -11.06 1.58 -8.58
CA VAL A 127 -12.44 1.59 -9.06
C VAL A 127 -13.39 1.91 -7.92
N VAL A 128 -14.64 2.19 -8.27
CA VAL A 128 -15.72 2.38 -7.29
C VAL A 128 -16.00 1.02 -6.64
N CYS A 129 -15.97 0.98 -5.31
CA CYS A 129 -16.37 -0.19 -4.56
C CYS A 129 -17.89 -0.42 -4.72
N PRO A 130 -18.37 -1.67 -4.78
CA PRO A 130 -19.79 -2.00 -4.84
C PRO A 130 -20.64 -1.26 -3.79
N ASP A 131 -21.92 -1.00 -4.09
CA ASP A 131 -22.82 -0.29 -3.16
C ASP A 131 -23.13 -1.10 -1.90
N ASP A 132 -23.12 -2.43 -2.02
CA ASP A 132 -23.33 -3.39 -0.94
C ASP A 132 -22.02 -3.88 -0.30
N PHE A 133 -20.91 -3.18 -0.55
CA PHE A 133 -19.59 -3.64 -0.14
C PHE A 133 -19.50 -3.86 1.38
N PRO A 134 -19.40 -5.12 1.86
CA PRO A 134 -19.72 -5.48 3.25
C PRO A 134 -18.57 -5.21 4.23
N PHE A 135 -17.63 -4.33 3.87
CA PHE A 135 -16.40 -4.09 4.59
C PHE A 135 -16.37 -2.73 5.28
N LEU A 136 -16.15 -2.75 6.59
CA LEU A 136 -15.75 -1.57 7.36
C LEU A 136 -14.24 -1.43 7.29
N ASN A 137 -13.73 -0.24 6.96
CA ASN A 137 -12.29 -0.01 6.96
C ASN A 137 -11.72 -0.27 8.37
N THR A 138 -10.94 -1.34 8.51
CA THR A 138 -10.39 -1.77 9.80
C THR A 138 -9.33 -0.82 10.36
N ARG A 139 -8.83 0.13 9.56
CA ARG A 139 -7.97 1.23 10.01
C ARG A 139 -8.77 2.43 10.52
N ASP A 140 -9.97 2.65 10.00
CA ASP A 140 -10.89 3.70 10.45
C ASP A 140 -12.34 3.31 10.15
N TRP A 141 -13.05 2.85 11.18
CA TRP A 141 -14.46 2.44 11.13
C TRP A 141 -15.43 3.54 10.66
N LYS A 142 -15.02 4.81 10.61
CA LYS A 142 -15.82 5.89 10.03
C LYS A 142 -15.78 5.89 8.51
N ILE A 143 -14.76 5.26 7.91
CA ILE A 143 -14.61 5.16 6.46
C ILE A 143 -15.43 3.97 5.96
N HIS A 144 -16.48 4.30 5.21
CA HIS A 144 -17.31 3.35 4.48
C HIS A 144 -16.88 3.39 3.01
N PRO A 145 -16.23 2.33 2.50
CA PRO A 145 -15.71 2.30 1.12
C PRO A 145 -16.80 2.11 0.07
N ALA A 146 -17.96 1.56 0.43
CA ALA A 146 -19.11 1.37 -0.47
C ALA A 146 -19.44 2.66 -1.26
N GLY A 147 -19.61 2.53 -2.58
CA GLY A 147 -19.88 3.65 -3.48
C GLY A 147 -18.72 4.64 -3.67
N LYS A 148 -17.53 4.40 -3.08
CA LYS A 148 -16.35 5.27 -3.22
C LYS A 148 -15.28 4.65 -4.09
N LYS A 149 -14.51 5.51 -4.76
CA LYS A 149 -13.34 5.11 -5.56
C LYS A 149 -12.19 4.71 -4.61
N GLY A 150 -12.11 3.43 -4.27
CA GLY A 150 -11.18 2.95 -3.25
C GLY A 150 -10.98 1.44 -3.22
N CYS A 151 -11.35 0.72 -4.28
CA CYS A 151 -11.15 -0.72 -4.42
C CYS A 151 -10.23 -1.03 -5.60
N ASP A 152 -9.61 -2.19 -5.58
CA ASP A 152 -8.85 -2.72 -6.72
C ASP A 152 -9.76 -3.58 -7.59
N SER A 153 -9.69 -3.41 -8.91
CA SER A 153 -10.37 -4.26 -9.89
C SER A 153 -9.51 -5.42 -10.41
N VAL A 154 -8.25 -5.50 -9.98
CA VAL A 154 -7.31 -6.57 -10.36
C VAL A 154 -6.67 -7.18 -9.13
N PRO A 155 -6.39 -8.50 -9.11
CA PRO A 155 -5.86 -9.18 -7.92
C PRO A 155 -4.52 -8.67 -7.41
N ASP A 156 -3.73 -8.03 -8.28
CA ASP A 156 -2.42 -7.46 -7.98
C ASP A 156 -2.43 -5.92 -8.01
N GLY A 157 -3.57 -5.29 -7.71
CA GLY A 157 -3.67 -3.86 -7.44
C GLY A 157 -2.93 -3.45 -6.16
N GLY A 158 -3.08 -2.20 -5.73
CA GLY A 158 -2.37 -1.66 -4.56
C GLY A 158 -2.63 -2.45 -3.27
N TYR A 159 -3.87 -2.84 -3.03
CA TYR A 159 -4.27 -3.70 -1.92
C TYR A 159 -3.87 -5.16 -2.14
N GLY A 160 -3.95 -5.65 -3.38
CA GLY A 160 -3.49 -6.99 -3.74
C GLY A 160 -2.02 -7.23 -3.41
N ILE A 161 -1.14 -6.31 -3.81
CA ILE A 161 0.30 -6.45 -3.55
C ILE A 161 0.65 -6.25 -2.08
N THR A 162 -0.02 -5.33 -1.37
CA THR A 162 0.20 -5.14 0.07
C THR A 162 -0.28 -6.34 0.88
N ALA A 163 -1.38 -6.98 0.48
CA ALA A 163 -1.81 -8.26 1.04
C ALA A 163 -0.75 -9.35 0.82
N SER A 164 -0.20 -9.48 -0.40
CA SER A 164 0.84 -10.48 -0.68
C SER A 164 2.11 -10.24 0.14
N PHE A 165 2.50 -8.99 0.35
CA PHE A 165 3.62 -8.63 1.22
C PHE A 165 3.36 -8.99 2.69
N LEU A 166 2.16 -8.68 3.21
CA LEU A 166 1.76 -9.03 4.58
C LEU A 166 1.74 -10.55 4.82
N PHE A 167 1.33 -11.33 3.80
CA PHE A 167 1.40 -12.79 3.85
C PHE A 167 2.84 -13.27 4.08
N GLU A 168 3.82 -12.73 3.34
CA GLU A 168 5.23 -13.06 3.52
C GLU A 168 5.74 -12.69 4.92
N LEU A 169 5.35 -11.51 5.44
CA LEU A 169 5.72 -11.11 6.80
C LEU A 169 5.16 -12.06 7.87
N GLY A 170 3.91 -12.51 7.71
CA GLY A 170 3.33 -13.54 8.58
C GLY A 170 4.04 -14.89 8.44
N ALA A 171 4.28 -15.33 7.21
CA ALA A 171 4.92 -16.60 6.90
C ALA A 171 6.36 -16.68 7.44
N TYR A 172 7.14 -15.60 7.37
CA TYR A 172 8.50 -15.54 7.90
C TYR A 172 8.58 -15.17 9.39
N GLY A 173 7.45 -14.93 10.05
CA GLY A 173 7.38 -14.61 11.49
C GLY A 173 7.86 -13.21 11.85
N TYR A 174 7.75 -12.25 10.93
CA TYR A 174 7.93 -10.82 11.22
C TYR A 174 6.72 -10.21 11.92
N LEU A 175 5.54 -10.82 11.76
CA LEU A 175 4.30 -10.44 12.43
C LEU A 175 3.76 -11.62 13.24
N GLY A 176 3.07 -11.32 14.33
CA GLY A 176 2.27 -12.33 15.03
C GLY A 176 1.14 -12.84 14.13
N GLN A 177 0.71 -14.09 14.29
CA GLN A 177 -0.29 -14.71 13.41
C GLN A 177 -1.61 -13.90 13.34
N THR A 178 -2.11 -13.45 14.48
CA THR A 178 -3.33 -12.62 14.56
C THR A 178 -3.17 -11.28 13.84
N GLU A 179 -2.02 -10.63 14.02
CA GLU A 179 -1.73 -9.36 13.35
C GLU A 179 -1.62 -9.55 11.83
N ALA A 180 -0.91 -10.58 11.39
CA ALA A 180 -0.77 -10.91 9.98
C ALA A 180 -2.13 -11.19 9.34
N ALA A 181 -2.96 -12.04 9.96
CA ALA A 181 -4.29 -12.37 9.47
C ALA A 181 -5.20 -11.14 9.41
N TYR A 182 -5.23 -10.32 10.46
CA TYR A 182 -6.02 -9.10 10.51
C TYR A 182 -5.65 -8.12 9.38
N ARG A 183 -4.34 -7.83 9.24
CA ARG A 183 -3.86 -6.90 8.21
C ARG A 183 -4.04 -7.46 6.81
N TYR A 184 -3.75 -8.74 6.59
CA TYR A 184 -3.97 -9.41 5.31
C TYR A 184 -5.44 -9.33 4.89
N ASN A 185 -6.37 -9.67 5.79
CA ASN A 185 -7.80 -9.63 5.50
C ASN A 185 -8.30 -8.20 5.24
N SER A 186 -7.72 -7.21 5.92
CA SER A 186 -8.00 -5.79 5.66
C SER A 186 -7.59 -5.33 4.25
N GLU A 187 -6.49 -5.84 3.70
CA GLU A 187 -6.08 -5.50 2.34
C GLU A 187 -6.88 -6.30 1.32
N ILE A 188 -7.00 -7.62 1.49
CA ILE A 188 -7.63 -8.48 0.48
C ILE A 188 -9.13 -8.22 0.32
N SER A 189 -9.80 -7.74 1.38
CA SER A 189 -11.21 -7.34 1.32
C SER A 189 -11.46 -6.18 0.37
N ARG A 190 -10.43 -5.37 0.06
CA ARG A 190 -10.49 -4.23 -0.88
C ARG A 190 -10.18 -4.59 -2.33
N VAL A 191 -9.97 -5.87 -2.60
CA VAL A 191 -9.82 -6.42 -3.95
C VAL A 191 -11.15 -7.02 -4.37
N ILE A 192 -11.79 -6.46 -5.40
CA ILE A 192 -13.04 -6.99 -5.94
C ILE A 192 -12.71 -8.32 -6.63
N ARG A 193 -13.44 -9.37 -6.25
CA ARG A 193 -13.39 -10.68 -6.89
C ARG A 193 -14.73 -10.87 -7.58
N ASP A 194 -14.68 -11.25 -8.85
CA ASP A 194 -15.85 -11.66 -9.63
C ASP A 194 -16.57 -12.84 -8.98
#